data_AF-A0A7C4XBG8-F1
#
_entry.id   AF-A0A7C4XBG8-F1
#
_cell.length_a   1.000
_cell.length_b   1.000
_cell.length_c   1.000
_cell.angle_alpha   90.00
_cell.angle_beta   90.00
_cell.angle_gamma   90.00
#
_symmetry.space_group_name_H-M   'P 1'
#
loop_
_entity.id
_entity.type
_entity.pdbx_description
1 polymer ?
#
loop_
_entity_poly.entity_id
_entity_poly.type
_entity_poly.pdbx_seq_one_letter_code
_entity_poly.pdbx_strand_id
1 'polypeptide(L)'
;MTAWGVGCYDDGAARVPWEISHEEIQRDMGTAAKTLAGLGIGAGDRVLFTSMLSEAGQFWPLIVGAMLSGAQLSCADANEGDAVRVAMFTRLIGYRAVLGITPQILDGLDDLGRGYADVFAGVPVLGARPGAYERLRDAGLSPHWFVLCGPAVAVATAPGEAARVGGDEWELASDGDRVLVTNRRDRATTFDRAPTGVRGQVSDGTAVLPFEREQ
;
A
#
# COMPACT_ATOMS: atom_id res chain seq x y z
N MET A 1 15.77 4.99 22.22
CA MET A 1 14.72 4.70 21.23
C MET A 1 13.76 3.70 21.85
N THR A 2 12.48 4.06 21.99
CA THR A 2 11.45 3.18 22.59
C THR A 2 10.76 2.38 21.49
N ALA A 3 10.72 1.05 21.64
CA ALA A 3 10.04 0.16 20.70
C ALA A 3 8.54 0.45 20.67
N TRP A 4 7.98 0.56 19.46
CA TRP A 4 6.54 0.69 19.22
C TRP A 4 5.92 -0.66 18.84
N GLY A 5 6.62 -1.44 18.01
CA GLY A 5 6.13 -2.74 17.56
C GLY A 5 7.10 -3.44 16.62
N VAL A 6 6.64 -4.55 16.05
CA VAL A 6 7.36 -5.33 15.04
C VAL A 6 6.46 -5.47 13.81
N GLY A 7 6.95 -5.03 12.66
CA GLY A 7 6.32 -5.26 11.37
C GLY A 7 6.90 -6.49 10.69
N CYS A 8 6.31 -6.90 9.56
CA CYS A 8 6.88 -7.90 8.68
C CYS A 8 6.61 -7.61 7.19
N TYR A 9 7.64 -7.77 6.36
CA TYR A 9 7.57 -7.58 4.90
C TYR A 9 8.10 -8.81 4.18
N ASP A 10 7.88 -8.89 2.87
CA ASP A 10 8.42 -9.94 2.00
C ASP A 10 9.63 -9.38 1.25
N ASP A 11 10.80 -10.01 1.38
CA ASP A 11 12.02 -9.58 0.69
C ASP A 11 12.22 -10.24 -0.69
N GLY A 12 11.27 -11.10 -1.09
CA GLY A 12 11.28 -11.90 -2.31
C GLY A 12 11.73 -13.35 -2.10
N ALA A 13 12.27 -13.67 -0.91
CA ALA A 13 12.69 -15.01 -0.51
C ALA A 13 12.02 -15.46 0.79
N ALA A 14 11.81 -14.54 1.73
CA ALA A 14 11.25 -14.80 3.04
C ALA A 14 10.47 -13.62 3.60
N ARG A 15 9.70 -13.92 4.65
CA ARG A 15 9.06 -12.92 5.50
C ARG A 15 10.06 -12.42 6.54
N VAL A 16 10.40 -11.13 6.47
CA VAL A 16 11.41 -10.49 7.32
C VAL A 16 10.70 -9.65 8.39
N PRO A 17 10.82 -9.98 9.68
CA PRO A 17 10.35 -9.11 10.75
C PRO A 17 11.32 -7.93 10.93
N TRP A 18 10.81 -6.77 11.34
CA TRP A 18 11.66 -5.65 11.73
C TRP A 18 11.08 -4.87 12.91
N GLU A 19 11.97 -4.35 13.76
CA GLU A 19 11.61 -3.49 14.87
C GLU A 19 11.31 -2.07 14.40
N ILE A 20 10.30 -1.46 15.02
CA ILE A 20 9.82 -0.12 14.71
C ILE A 20 9.85 0.72 15.98
N SER A 21 10.43 1.91 15.93
CA SER A 21 10.37 2.86 17.04
C SER A 21 9.15 3.78 16.98
N HIS A 22 8.80 4.37 18.13
CA HIS A 22 7.75 5.39 18.19
C HIS A 22 8.11 6.64 17.37
N GLU A 23 9.39 7.02 17.38
CA GLU A 23 9.89 8.21 16.69
C GLU A 23 9.71 8.10 15.16
N GLU A 24 9.97 6.92 14.60
CA GLU A 24 9.74 6.64 13.18
C GLU A 24 8.27 6.74 12.81
N ILE A 25 7.40 6.10 13.60
CA ILE A 25 5.96 6.09 13.34
C ILE A 25 5.40 7.52 13.33
N GLN A 26 5.82 8.39 14.25
CA GLN A 26 5.40 9.79 14.27
C GLN A 26 5.86 10.58 13.03
N ARG A 27 7.08 10.32 12.54
CA ARG A 27 7.57 10.96 11.30
C ARG A 27 6.82 10.47 10.07
N ASP A 28 6.61 9.16 9.97
CA ASP A 28 5.95 8.53 8.83
C ASP A 28 4.48 8.98 8.69
N MET A 29 3.80 9.36 9.80
CA MET A 29 2.45 9.96 9.75
C MET A 29 2.38 11.23 8.89
N GLY A 30 3.41 12.10 8.96
CA GLY A 30 3.46 13.34 8.19
C GLY A 30 3.59 13.09 6.69
N THR A 31 4.41 12.11 6.32
CA THR A 31 4.55 11.64 4.93
C THR A 31 3.25 11.01 4.44
N ALA A 32 2.65 10.14 5.24
CA ALA A 32 1.40 9.48 4.93
C ALA A 32 0.24 10.46 4.71
N ALA A 33 0.13 11.50 5.55
CA ALA A 33 -0.88 12.55 5.39
C ALA A 33 -0.73 13.30 4.05
N LYS A 34 0.50 13.60 3.63
CA LYS A 34 0.76 14.23 2.31
C LYS A 34 0.35 13.30 1.16
N THR A 35 0.67 12.01 1.26
CA THR A 35 0.27 11.01 0.25
C THR A 35 -1.25 10.93 0.12
N LEU A 36 -1.97 10.85 1.24
CA LEU A 36 -3.44 10.81 1.24
C LEU A 36 -4.05 12.09 0.67
N ALA A 37 -3.49 13.26 1.00
CA ALA A 37 -3.90 14.53 0.41
C ALA A 37 -3.67 14.55 -1.12
N GLY A 38 -2.57 13.97 -1.60
CA GLY A 38 -2.29 13.80 -3.03
C GLY A 38 -3.30 12.91 -3.76
N LEU A 39 -3.93 11.95 -3.07
CA LEU A 39 -5.04 11.15 -3.57
C LEU A 39 -6.40 11.88 -3.46
N GLY A 40 -6.41 13.11 -2.94
CA GLY A 40 -7.63 13.86 -2.65
C GLY A 40 -8.49 13.18 -1.59
N ILE A 41 -7.87 12.61 -0.56
CA ILE A 41 -8.53 12.08 0.63
C ILE A 41 -8.44 13.14 1.73
N GLY A 42 -9.59 13.50 2.31
CA GLY A 42 -9.67 14.52 3.34
C GLY A 42 -10.88 14.37 4.27
N ALA A 43 -11.32 15.50 4.83
CA ALA A 43 -12.38 15.53 5.82
C ALA A 43 -13.72 15.04 5.24
N GLY A 44 -14.39 14.13 5.95
CA GLY A 44 -15.68 13.57 5.54
C GLY A 44 -15.60 12.43 4.52
N ASP A 45 -14.43 12.17 3.94
CA ASP A 45 -14.22 11.01 3.09
C ASP A 45 -14.23 9.72 3.89
N ARG A 46 -14.48 8.60 3.20
CA ARG A 46 -14.40 7.25 3.76
C ARG A 46 -13.31 6.48 3.05
N VAL A 47 -12.43 5.84 3.81
CA VAL A 47 -11.30 5.05 3.26
C VAL A 47 -11.34 3.63 3.82
N LEU A 48 -11.26 2.64 2.94
CA LEU A 48 -11.04 1.24 3.31
C LEU A 48 -9.57 0.89 3.11
N PHE A 49 -8.89 0.49 4.18
CA PHE A 49 -7.55 -0.08 4.10
C PHE A 49 -7.64 -1.61 4.10
N THR A 50 -6.93 -2.24 3.18
CA THR A 50 -6.77 -3.70 3.13
C THR A 50 -5.32 -4.08 3.43
N SER A 51 -5.11 -4.62 4.63
CA SER A 51 -3.77 -4.95 5.14
C SER A 51 -3.83 -6.16 6.06
N MET A 52 -2.73 -6.90 6.19
CA MET A 52 -2.57 -7.86 7.28
C MET A 52 -2.05 -7.14 8.54
N LEU A 53 -2.33 -7.69 9.73
CA LEU A 53 -1.79 -7.15 10.99
C LEU A 53 -0.25 -7.10 10.98
N SER A 54 0.39 -8.04 10.31
CA SER A 54 1.84 -8.07 10.10
C SER A 54 2.37 -6.87 9.32
N GLU A 55 1.51 -6.14 8.62
CA GLU A 55 1.83 -4.95 7.82
C GLU A 55 1.54 -3.65 8.58
N ALA A 56 1.32 -3.71 9.90
CA ALA A 56 0.99 -2.55 10.71
C ALA A 56 2.07 -1.45 10.61
N GLY A 57 3.35 -1.81 10.45
CA GLY A 57 4.42 -0.83 10.27
C GLY A 57 4.28 0.02 9.00
N GLN A 58 3.73 -0.56 7.92
CA GLN A 58 3.45 0.16 6.68
C GLN A 58 2.11 0.92 6.73
N PHE A 59 1.07 0.31 7.31
CA PHE A 59 -0.30 0.84 7.22
C PHE A 59 -0.66 1.80 8.36
N TRP A 60 -0.06 1.67 9.54
CA TRP A 60 -0.41 2.52 10.69
C TRP A 60 -0.22 4.02 10.41
N PRO A 61 0.88 4.47 9.77
CA PRO A 61 1.01 5.88 9.38
C PRO A 61 -0.11 6.37 8.46
N LEU A 62 -0.57 5.55 7.50
CA LEU A 62 -1.67 5.88 6.60
C LEU A 62 -3.00 5.95 7.34
N ILE A 63 -3.27 5.00 8.24
CA ILE A 63 -4.49 4.98 9.05
C ILE A 63 -4.57 6.25 9.91
N VAL A 64 -3.49 6.58 10.63
CA VAL A 64 -3.46 7.78 11.47
C VAL A 64 -3.50 9.04 10.62
N GLY A 65 -2.80 9.08 9.48
CA GLY A 65 -2.87 10.19 8.53
C GLY A 65 -4.30 10.48 8.05
N ALA A 66 -5.07 9.44 7.74
CA ALA A 66 -6.47 9.56 7.35
C ALA A 66 -7.36 10.05 8.52
N MET A 67 -7.12 9.56 9.74
CA MET A 67 -7.82 10.07 10.93
C MET A 67 -7.56 11.56 11.17
N LEU A 68 -6.30 11.97 11.07
CA LEU A 68 -5.88 13.36 11.26
C LEU A 68 -6.40 14.28 10.15
N SER A 69 -6.64 13.76 8.94
CA SER A 69 -7.29 14.51 7.86
C SER A 69 -8.81 14.63 8.01
N GLY A 70 -9.40 13.97 9.02
CA GLY A 70 -10.85 13.95 9.25
C GLY A 70 -11.61 12.93 8.40
N ALA A 71 -10.92 11.97 7.78
CA ALA A 71 -11.55 10.87 7.07
C ALA A 71 -12.04 9.79 8.06
N GLN A 72 -13.10 9.07 7.67
CA GLN A 72 -13.57 7.88 8.36
C GLN A 72 -12.87 6.65 7.78
N LEU A 73 -12.46 5.72 8.63
CA LEU A 73 -11.72 4.54 8.21
C LEU A 73 -12.51 3.25 8.42
N SER A 74 -12.22 2.27 7.58
CA SER A 74 -12.54 0.87 7.80
C SER A 74 -11.33 0.03 7.42
N CYS A 75 -11.22 -1.15 8.02
CA CYS A 75 -10.14 -2.09 7.72
C CYS A 75 -10.73 -3.44 7.34
N ALA A 76 -10.08 -4.11 6.40
CA ALA A 76 -10.26 -5.51 6.09
C ALA A 76 -8.89 -6.17 5.93
N ASP A 77 -8.84 -7.49 6.12
CA ASP A 77 -7.63 -8.26 5.92
C ASP A 77 -7.33 -8.37 4.41
N ALA A 78 -6.04 -8.34 4.07
CA ALA A 78 -5.56 -8.40 2.70
C ALA A 78 -5.51 -9.82 2.13
N ASN A 79 -6.52 -10.65 2.41
CA ASN A 79 -6.60 -12.04 1.98
C ASN A 79 -7.99 -12.40 1.40
N GLU A 80 -8.09 -13.60 0.81
CA GLU A 80 -9.30 -14.12 0.16
C GLU A 80 -10.53 -14.20 1.08
N GLY A 81 -10.32 -14.54 2.36
CA GLY A 81 -11.40 -14.73 3.33
C GLY A 81 -12.19 -13.44 3.61
N ASP A 82 -11.59 -12.29 3.33
CA ASP A 82 -12.19 -10.98 3.53
C ASP A 82 -12.82 -10.38 2.25
N ALA A 83 -12.76 -11.07 1.11
CA ALA A 83 -13.35 -10.60 -0.15
C ALA A 83 -14.86 -10.31 -0.03
N VAL A 84 -15.60 -11.16 0.69
CA VAL A 84 -17.04 -10.93 0.99
C VAL A 84 -17.24 -9.62 1.74
N ARG A 85 -16.37 -9.32 2.71
CA ARG A 85 -16.45 -8.12 3.53
C ARG A 85 -16.09 -6.88 2.71
N VAL A 86 -15.06 -6.95 1.88
CA VAL A 86 -14.68 -5.89 0.94
C VAL A 86 -15.85 -5.57 0.01
N ALA A 87 -16.45 -6.58 -0.64
CA ALA A 87 -17.59 -6.36 -1.55
C ALA A 87 -18.82 -5.77 -0.85
N MET A 88 -19.10 -6.23 0.37
CA MET A 88 -20.21 -5.70 1.17
C MET A 88 -19.96 -4.25 1.60
N PHE A 89 -18.74 -3.94 2.04
CA PHE A 89 -18.32 -2.60 2.43
C PHE A 89 -18.40 -1.61 1.27
N THR A 90 -17.82 -1.93 0.12
CA THR A 90 -17.82 -1.01 -1.04
C THR A 90 -19.23 -0.67 -1.50
N ARG A 91 -20.15 -1.65 -1.47
CA ARG A 91 -21.56 -1.44 -1.83
C ARG A 91 -22.33 -0.57 -0.84
N LEU A 92 -22.08 -0.70 0.47
CA LEU A 92 -22.92 -0.08 1.50
C LEU A 92 -22.44 1.29 1.96
N ILE A 93 -21.14 1.53 1.93
CA ILE A 93 -20.53 2.67 2.64
C ILE A 93 -20.18 3.82 1.69
N GLY A 94 -19.97 3.57 0.40
CA GLY A 94 -19.60 4.63 -0.56
C GLY A 94 -18.24 5.22 -0.22
N TYR A 95 -17.17 4.45 -0.44
CA TYR A 95 -15.80 4.87 -0.14
C TYR A 95 -15.25 5.84 -1.18
N ARG A 96 -14.48 6.83 -0.71
CA ARG A 96 -13.59 7.66 -1.53
C ARG A 96 -12.43 6.82 -2.06
N ALA A 97 -11.88 5.95 -1.21
CA ALA A 97 -10.71 5.14 -1.54
C ALA A 97 -10.78 3.74 -0.94
N VAL A 98 -10.26 2.76 -1.68
CA VAL A 98 -9.91 1.42 -1.19
C VAL A 98 -8.42 1.23 -1.48
N LEU A 99 -7.61 1.09 -0.43
CA LEU A 99 -6.14 1.10 -0.53
C LEU A 99 -5.54 -0.21 -0.04
N GLY A 100 -4.60 -0.75 -0.82
CA GLY A 100 -3.86 -1.96 -0.50
C GLY A 100 -4.44 -3.24 -1.11
N ILE A 101 -5.26 -3.15 -2.16
CA ILE A 101 -5.96 -4.29 -2.77
C ILE A 101 -4.95 -5.32 -3.25
N THR A 102 -5.07 -6.57 -2.79
CA THR A 102 -4.18 -7.68 -3.13
C THR A 102 -4.79 -8.63 -4.17
N PRO A 103 -3.96 -9.44 -4.87
CA PRO A 103 -4.46 -10.52 -5.71
C PRO A 103 -5.40 -11.46 -4.97
N GLN A 104 -5.10 -11.77 -3.70
CA GLN A 104 -5.90 -12.68 -2.87
C GLN A 104 -7.32 -12.15 -2.63
N ILE A 105 -7.50 -10.84 -2.48
CA ILE A 105 -8.85 -10.26 -2.41
C ILE A 105 -9.59 -10.50 -3.72
N LEU A 106 -8.93 -10.31 -4.87
CA LEU A 106 -9.55 -10.51 -6.17
C LEU A 106 -9.86 -11.99 -6.44
N ASP A 107 -9.00 -12.91 -5.99
CA ASP A 107 -9.26 -14.35 -6.04
C ASP A 107 -10.54 -14.69 -5.28
N GLY A 108 -10.68 -14.17 -4.06
CA GLY A 108 -11.91 -14.33 -3.29
C GLY A 108 -13.14 -13.68 -3.95
N LEU A 109 -12.99 -12.61 -4.74
CA LEU A 109 -14.11 -12.04 -5.51
C LEU A 109 -14.49 -12.92 -6.71
N ASP A 110 -13.50 -13.53 -7.37
CA ASP A 110 -13.73 -14.47 -8.47
C ASP A 110 -14.47 -15.72 -7.98
N ASP A 111 -14.08 -16.27 -6.83
CA ASP A 111 -14.76 -17.40 -6.19
C ASP A 111 -16.22 -17.09 -5.84
N LEU A 112 -16.53 -15.83 -5.54
CA LEU A 112 -17.90 -15.35 -5.28
C LEU A 112 -18.68 -15.03 -6.57
N GLY A 113 -18.05 -15.14 -7.75
CA GLY A 113 -18.63 -14.75 -9.04
C GLY A 113 -18.96 -13.26 -9.10
N ARG A 114 -18.10 -12.40 -8.53
CA ARG A 114 -18.30 -10.95 -8.47
C ARG A 114 -17.34 -10.22 -9.40
N GLY A 115 -17.88 -9.53 -10.40
CA GLY A 115 -17.07 -8.69 -11.29
C GLY A 115 -16.45 -7.51 -10.54
N TYR A 116 -15.17 -7.22 -10.82
CA TYR A 116 -14.46 -6.12 -10.14
C TYR A 116 -15.10 -4.77 -10.43
N ALA A 117 -15.53 -4.55 -11.67
CA ALA A 117 -16.23 -3.32 -12.06
C ALA A 117 -17.50 -3.12 -11.21
N ASP A 118 -18.27 -4.17 -10.93
CA ASP A 118 -19.47 -4.07 -10.10
C ASP A 118 -19.14 -3.77 -8.63
N VAL A 119 -18.09 -4.40 -8.11
CA VAL A 119 -17.65 -4.24 -6.71
C VAL A 119 -17.06 -2.85 -6.45
N PHE A 120 -16.34 -2.30 -7.43
CA PHE A 120 -15.54 -1.08 -7.28
C PHE A 120 -16.06 0.13 -8.07
N ALA A 121 -17.16 0.02 -8.84
CA ALA A 121 -17.69 1.09 -9.71
C ALA A 121 -17.82 2.46 -9.04
N GLY A 122 -18.19 2.48 -7.75
CA GLY A 122 -18.43 3.71 -6.99
C GLY A 122 -17.21 4.25 -6.24
N VAL A 123 -16.02 3.66 -6.40
CA VAL A 123 -14.82 4.00 -5.63
C VAL A 123 -13.85 4.81 -6.51
N PRO A 124 -13.68 6.12 -6.27
CA PRO A 124 -12.82 6.97 -7.09
C PRO A 124 -11.33 6.61 -7.06
N VAL A 125 -10.81 6.11 -5.93
CA VAL A 125 -9.39 5.81 -5.76
C VAL A 125 -9.21 4.35 -5.38
N LEU A 126 -8.62 3.57 -6.29
CA LEU A 126 -8.29 2.16 -6.09
C LEU A 126 -6.78 1.97 -5.98
N GLY A 127 -6.25 1.90 -4.76
CA GLY A 127 -4.83 1.61 -4.53
C GLY A 127 -4.58 0.11 -4.56
N ALA A 128 -3.93 -0.38 -5.61
CA ALA A 128 -3.75 -1.81 -5.85
C ALA A 128 -2.27 -2.23 -5.84
N ARG A 129 -2.01 -3.40 -5.26
CA ARG A 129 -0.69 -4.01 -5.22
C ARG A 129 -0.36 -4.72 -6.54
N PRO A 130 0.92 -5.02 -6.82
CA PRO A 130 1.30 -5.87 -7.95
C PRO A 130 0.51 -7.18 -8.00
N GLY A 131 0.07 -7.56 -9.20
CA GLY A 131 -0.88 -8.64 -9.49
C GLY A 131 -2.35 -8.21 -9.44
N ALA A 132 -2.74 -7.32 -8.51
CA ALA A 132 -4.10 -6.79 -8.43
C ALA A 132 -4.30 -5.58 -9.35
N TYR A 133 -3.28 -4.73 -9.47
CA TYR A 133 -3.31 -3.56 -10.34
C TYR A 133 -3.62 -3.94 -11.79
N GLU A 134 -2.93 -4.95 -12.32
CA GLU A 134 -3.04 -5.44 -13.68
C GLU A 134 -4.44 -6.00 -13.93
N ARG A 135 -4.93 -6.86 -13.02
CA ARG A 135 -6.30 -7.43 -13.09
C ARG A 135 -7.39 -6.36 -13.05
N LEU A 136 -7.26 -5.35 -12.19
CA LEU A 136 -8.23 -4.25 -12.12
C LEU A 136 -8.18 -3.39 -13.39
N ARG A 137 -6.98 -3.11 -13.91
CA ARG A 137 -6.79 -2.38 -15.18
C ARG A 137 -7.42 -3.16 -16.35
N ASP A 138 -7.17 -4.46 -16.43
CA ASP A 138 -7.68 -5.33 -17.49
C ASP A 138 -9.21 -5.47 -17.43
N ALA A 139 -9.80 -5.31 -16.23
CA ALA A 139 -11.24 -5.17 -16.02
C ALA A 139 -11.80 -3.77 -16.36
N GLY A 140 -10.99 -2.88 -16.93
CA GLY A 140 -11.38 -1.53 -17.36
C GLY A 140 -11.41 -0.48 -16.25
N LEU A 141 -10.85 -0.78 -15.07
CA LEU A 141 -10.72 0.20 -13.97
C LEU A 141 -9.41 0.99 -14.10
N SER A 142 -9.30 2.08 -13.35
CA SER A 142 -8.10 2.95 -13.32
C SER A 142 -7.42 2.92 -11.95
N PRO A 143 -6.76 1.80 -11.58
CA PRO A 143 -6.09 1.70 -10.29
C PRO A 143 -4.86 2.60 -10.21
N HIS A 144 -4.50 2.95 -8.98
CA HIS A 144 -3.24 3.55 -8.58
C HIS A 144 -2.31 2.45 -8.07
N TRP A 145 -1.01 2.57 -8.35
CA TRP A 145 -0.03 1.69 -7.71
C TRP A 145 0.02 1.94 -6.20
N PHE A 146 -0.11 0.87 -5.43
CA PHE A 146 0.11 0.82 -3.99
C PHE A 146 1.13 -0.29 -3.71
N VAL A 147 2.38 0.07 -3.50
CA VAL A 147 3.50 -0.88 -3.50
C VAL A 147 4.18 -0.89 -2.14
N LEU A 148 4.30 -2.08 -1.56
CA LEU A 148 5.12 -2.28 -0.36
C LEU A 148 6.55 -2.56 -0.79
N CYS A 149 7.43 -1.56 -0.67
CA CYS A 149 8.86 -1.67 -0.93
C CYS A 149 9.57 -2.05 0.39
N GLY A 150 9.34 -3.28 0.84
CA GLY A 150 9.82 -3.75 2.14
C GLY A 150 9.12 -3.01 3.28
N PRO A 151 9.85 -2.30 4.17
CA PRO A 151 9.24 -1.44 5.19
C PRO A 151 8.65 -0.14 4.62
N ALA A 152 9.03 0.29 3.41
CA ALA A 152 8.54 1.52 2.81
C ALA A 152 7.22 1.30 2.03
N VAL A 153 6.37 2.32 2.00
CA VAL A 153 5.17 2.34 1.15
C VAL A 153 5.35 3.35 0.04
N ALA A 154 5.24 2.89 -1.20
CA ALA A 154 5.20 3.73 -2.39
C ALA A 154 3.77 3.81 -2.91
N VAL A 155 3.28 5.02 -3.20
CA VAL A 155 1.93 5.22 -3.75
C VAL A 155 1.97 6.14 -4.96
N ALA A 156 1.24 5.79 -6.01
CA ALA A 156 1.03 6.68 -7.16
C ALA A 156 -0.17 7.60 -6.90
N THR A 157 0.01 8.91 -7.06
CA THR A 157 -1.05 9.89 -6.84
C THR A 157 -2.04 10.00 -7.99
N ALA A 158 -1.69 9.48 -9.17
CA ALA A 158 -2.60 9.32 -10.30
C ALA A 158 -2.45 7.92 -10.96
N PRO A 159 -3.51 7.40 -11.61
CA PRO A 159 -3.43 6.15 -12.37
C PRO A 159 -2.38 6.22 -13.48
N GLY A 160 -1.62 5.14 -13.66
CA GLY A 160 -0.57 5.04 -14.68
C GLY A 160 0.76 5.73 -14.34
N GLU A 161 0.84 6.49 -13.24
CA GLU A 161 2.11 7.08 -12.76
C GLU A 161 2.92 6.09 -11.92
N ALA A 162 4.24 6.27 -11.86
CA ALA A 162 5.09 5.52 -10.93
C ALA A 162 4.73 5.82 -9.46
N ALA A 163 4.77 4.81 -8.61
CA ALA A 163 4.54 4.97 -7.17
C ALA A 163 5.74 5.60 -6.49
N ARG A 164 5.54 6.49 -5.52
CA ARG A 164 6.63 7.21 -4.83
C ARG A 164 6.65 6.97 -3.34
N VAL A 165 7.84 6.74 -2.78
CA VAL A 165 8.09 6.75 -1.32
C VAL A 165 8.36 8.17 -0.83
N GLY A 166 8.27 8.38 0.49
CA GLY A 166 8.74 9.61 1.12
C GLY A 166 10.27 9.72 1.07
N GLY A 167 10.78 10.54 0.14
CA GLY A 167 12.22 10.69 -0.11
C GLY A 167 13.07 11.25 1.04
N ASP A 168 12.42 11.80 2.08
CA ASP A 168 13.09 12.24 3.31
C ASP A 168 13.42 11.06 4.25
N GLU A 169 12.68 9.95 4.13
CA GLU A 169 12.79 8.78 5.01
C GLU A 169 13.42 7.58 4.29
N TRP A 170 13.18 7.46 2.98
CA TRP A 170 13.52 6.29 2.19
C TRP A 170 14.24 6.66 0.89
N GLU A 171 15.18 5.82 0.50
CA GLU A 171 15.81 5.82 -0.81
C GLU A 171 15.59 4.44 -1.45
N LEU A 172 15.21 4.44 -2.73
CA LEU A 172 15.09 3.25 -3.55
C LEU A 172 16.29 3.12 -4.48
N ALA A 173 16.72 1.88 -4.71
CA ALA A 173 17.72 1.53 -5.70
C ALA A 173 17.31 0.27 -6.46
N SER A 174 17.96 0.03 -7.59
CA SER A 174 17.82 -1.21 -8.35
C SER A 174 19.09 -2.06 -8.29
N ASP A 175 18.92 -3.37 -8.29
CA ASP A 175 19.93 -4.38 -8.62
C ASP A 175 19.33 -5.31 -9.68
N GLY A 176 19.65 -5.06 -10.94
CA GLY A 176 18.92 -5.62 -12.07
C GLY A 176 17.46 -5.18 -12.05
N ASP A 177 16.53 -6.13 -11.99
CA ASP A 177 15.10 -5.88 -11.87
C ASP A 177 14.60 -5.82 -10.42
N ARG A 178 15.47 -6.08 -9.43
CA ARG A 178 15.09 -6.10 -8.02
C ARG A 178 15.13 -4.70 -7.45
N VAL A 179 14.08 -4.35 -6.71
CA VAL A 179 14.04 -3.10 -5.95
C VAL A 179 14.64 -3.32 -4.57
N LEU A 180 15.50 -2.40 -4.17
CA LEU A 180 16.16 -2.35 -2.86
C LEU A 180 15.77 -1.05 -2.15
N VAL A 181 15.81 -1.06 -0.81
CA VAL A 181 15.47 0.11 0.02
C VAL A 181 16.53 0.39 1.07
N THR A 182 16.80 1.68 1.28
CA THR A 182 17.69 2.20 2.32
C THR A 182 16.95 3.25 3.14
N ASN A 183 17.06 3.21 4.48
CA ASN A 183 16.54 4.29 5.33
C ASN A 183 17.52 5.46 5.36
N ARG A 184 17.00 6.69 5.23
CA ARG A 184 17.81 7.92 5.22
C ARG A 184 17.95 8.58 6.59
N ARG A 185 17.14 8.15 7.55
CA ARG A 185 17.12 8.64 8.93
C ARG A 185 17.19 7.47 9.88
N ASP A 186 17.63 7.71 11.11
CA ASP A 186 17.77 6.66 12.11
C ASP A 186 16.44 5.93 12.36
N ARG A 187 16.53 4.59 12.34
CA ARG A 187 15.45 3.65 12.58
C ARG A 187 15.90 2.57 13.56
N ALA A 188 14.97 1.91 14.23
CA ALA A 188 15.25 0.80 15.15
C ALA A 188 15.89 -0.38 14.42
N THR A 189 15.43 -0.65 13.20
CA THR A 189 16.10 -1.55 12.25
C THR A 189 16.76 -0.74 11.15
N THR A 190 18.05 -0.95 10.93
CA THR A 190 18.77 -0.35 9.79
C THR A 190 18.52 -1.16 8.51
N PHE A 191 18.17 -0.46 7.45
CA PHE A 191 18.02 -0.94 6.09
C PHE A 191 19.08 -0.27 5.22
N ASP A 192 20.03 -1.06 4.73
CA ASP A 192 20.99 -0.62 3.72
C ASP A 192 20.89 -1.55 2.52
N ARG A 193 20.35 -1.01 1.41
CA ARG A 193 20.10 -1.75 0.17
C ARG A 193 19.35 -3.07 0.42
N ALA A 194 18.40 -3.05 1.35
CA ALA A 194 17.64 -4.23 1.74
C ALA A 194 16.69 -4.64 0.60
N PRO A 195 16.59 -5.94 0.24
CA PRO A 195 15.65 -6.40 -0.77
C PRO A 195 14.19 -6.18 -0.35
N THR A 196 13.32 -5.82 -1.30
CA THR A 196 11.93 -5.44 -1.00
C THR A 196 10.86 -6.43 -1.50
N GLY A 197 11.26 -7.53 -2.15
CA GLY A 197 10.33 -8.44 -2.82
C GLY A 197 9.62 -7.88 -4.05
N VAL A 198 9.94 -6.65 -4.46
CA VAL A 198 9.38 -5.99 -5.64
C VAL A 198 10.35 -6.11 -6.79
N ARG A 199 9.83 -6.46 -7.97
CA ARG A 199 10.54 -6.31 -9.24
C ARG A 199 10.00 -5.10 -9.98
N GLY A 200 10.89 -4.29 -10.54
CA GLY A 200 10.49 -3.06 -11.22
C GLY A 200 11.66 -2.14 -11.53
N GLN A 201 11.32 -0.99 -12.11
CA GLN A 201 12.26 0.07 -12.43
C GLN A 201 12.19 1.18 -11.39
N VAL A 202 13.33 1.51 -10.78
CA VAL A 202 13.47 2.68 -9.91
C VAL A 202 13.89 3.89 -10.75
N SER A 203 13.29 5.04 -10.48
CA SER A 203 13.72 6.33 -11.02
C SER A 203 13.87 7.34 -9.88
N ASP A 204 14.77 8.31 -10.07
CA ASP A 204 15.05 9.43 -9.15
C ASP A 204 15.30 9.10 -7.66
N GLY A 205 15.54 7.83 -7.34
CA GLY A 205 15.77 7.34 -5.98
C GLY A 205 14.51 7.26 -5.11
N THR A 206 13.33 7.60 -5.63
CA THR A 206 12.08 7.59 -4.85
C THR A 206 10.88 7.00 -5.57
N ALA A 207 10.91 6.95 -6.91
CA ALA A 207 9.84 6.38 -7.72
C ALA A 207 10.13 4.93 -8.09
N VAL A 208 9.08 4.11 -8.10
CA VAL A 208 9.10 2.72 -8.57
C VAL A 208 7.94 2.47 -9.53
N LEU A 209 8.25 1.85 -10.67
CA LEU A 209 7.27 1.27 -11.57
C LEU A 209 7.42 -0.25 -11.51
N PRO A 210 6.48 -0.98 -10.86
CA PRO A 210 6.53 -2.43 -10.79
C PRO A 210 6.45 -3.07 -12.18
N PHE A 211 7.14 -4.19 -12.36
CA PHE A 211 6.91 -5.04 -13.53
C PHE A 211 5.66 -5.88 -13.32
N GLU A 212 4.91 -6.08 -14.41
CA GLU A 212 3.72 -6.94 -14.39
C GLU A 212 4.14 -8.36 -13.96
N ARG A 213 3.42 -8.95 -13.00
CA ARG A 213 3.69 -10.36 -12.64
C ARG A 213 3.13 -11.25 -13.75
N GLU A 214 3.98 -12.09 -14.35
CA GLU A 214 3.51 -13.22 -15.16
C GLU A 214 2.65 -14.12 -14.27
N GLN A 215 1.43 -14.43 -14.73
CA GLN A 215 0.44 -15.27 -14.04
C GLN A 215 0.84 -16.74 -14.07
#